data_AF-A0A7X6TY68-F1
#
_entry.id   AF-A0A7X6TY68-F1
#
_cell.length_a   1.000
_cell.length_b   1.000
_cell.length_c   1.000
_cell.angle_alpha   90.00
_cell.angle_beta   90.00
_cell.angle_gamma   90.00
#
_symmetry.space_group_name_H-M   'P 1'
#
loop_
_entity.id
_entity.type
_entity.pdbx_description
1 polymer ?
#
loop_
_entity_poly.entity_id
_entity_poly.type
_entity_poly.pdbx_seq_one_letter_code
_entity_poly.pdbx_strand_id
1 'polypeptide(L)'
;MKKWKCEICGYVAEGEMAPEVCEVCGAGAEVFVETDGSLDGDNKNWLCLFCGFIYEAETMPEMCPECHAKGHNIFVEYDENKDQLDAAGNMFRCNSCRLVTFADENPGECPACGASAFISKDEWLKKRG
;
A
#
# COMPACT_ATOMS: atom_id res chain seq x y z
N MET A 1 16.64 -19.18 20.94
CA MET A 1 17.44 -19.05 19.71
C MET A 1 17.11 -17.69 19.13
N LYS A 2 18.08 -16.79 19.06
CA LYS A 2 17.85 -15.45 18.51
C LYS A 2 17.83 -15.50 16.98
N LYS A 3 17.20 -14.51 16.35
CA LYS A 3 17.24 -14.33 14.91
C LYS A 3 17.79 -12.96 14.57
N TRP A 4 18.47 -12.87 13.44
CA TRP A 4 19.19 -11.69 13.02
C TRP A 4 18.81 -11.37 11.58
N LYS A 5 18.23 -10.21 11.34
CA LYS A 5 17.80 -9.76 10.02
C LYS A 5 18.82 -8.80 9.44
N CYS A 6 19.23 -9.03 8.20
CA CYS A 6 20.02 -8.09 7.43
C CYS A 6 19.14 -6.92 6.97
N GLU A 7 19.43 -5.69 7.39
CA GLU A 7 18.67 -4.48 7.00
C GLU A 7 18.82 -4.12 5.52
N ILE A 8 19.80 -4.69 4.82
CA ILE A 8 20.05 -4.42 3.40
C ILE A 8 19.18 -5.30 2.48
N CYS A 9 19.02 -6.57 2.81
CA CYS A 9 18.37 -7.55 1.92
C CYS A 9 17.25 -8.38 2.55
N GLY A 10 17.00 -8.22 3.86
CA GLY A 10 15.95 -8.95 4.57
C GLY A 10 16.28 -10.39 4.95
N TYR A 11 17.46 -10.91 4.62
CA TYR A 11 17.88 -12.27 5.03
C TYR A 11 17.85 -12.44 6.55
N VAL A 12 17.28 -13.55 7.03
CA VAL A 12 17.18 -13.89 8.47
C VAL A 12 18.09 -15.07 8.79
N ALA A 13 19.09 -14.83 9.63
CA ALA A 13 19.95 -15.86 10.20
C ALA A 13 19.44 -16.27 11.59
N GLU A 14 19.59 -17.54 11.96
CA GLU A 14 19.30 -18.02 13.31
C GLU A 14 20.60 -18.34 14.07
N GLY A 15 20.73 -17.87 15.31
CA GLY A 15 21.92 -18.10 16.12
C GLY A 15 22.00 -17.17 17.32
N GLU A 16 22.85 -17.50 18.30
CA GLU A 16 23.05 -16.63 19.49
C GLU A 16 23.70 -15.28 19.15
N MET A 17 24.40 -15.19 18.01
CA MET A 17 25.06 -13.98 17.51
C MET A 17 24.78 -13.79 16.02
N ALA A 18 24.82 -12.53 15.56
CA ALA A 18 24.69 -12.20 14.14
C ALA A 18 25.86 -12.78 13.32
N PRO A 19 25.62 -13.18 12.05
CA PRO A 19 26.69 -13.58 11.14
C PRO A 19 27.70 -12.45 10.90
N GLU A 20 28.96 -12.80 10.65
CA GLU A 20 29.99 -11.82 10.28
C GLU A 20 29.75 -11.19 8.91
N VAL A 21 29.12 -11.94 8.00
CA VAL A 21 28.80 -11.52 6.62
C VAL A 21 27.45 -12.09 6.22
N CYS A 22 26.62 -11.28 5.57
CA CYS A 22 25.38 -11.74 4.97
C CYS A 22 25.64 -12.61 3.74
N GLU A 23 25.12 -13.84 3.74
CA GLU A 23 25.29 -14.78 2.61
C GLU A 23 24.53 -14.38 1.34
N VAL A 24 23.54 -13.47 1.46
CA VAL A 24 22.73 -13.01 0.33
C VAL A 24 23.34 -11.78 -0.35
N CYS A 25 23.75 -10.76 0.42
CA CYS A 25 24.23 -9.49 -0.14
C CYS A 25 25.72 -9.19 0.12
N GLY A 26 26.40 -9.95 0.98
CA GLY A 26 27.82 -9.74 1.31
C GLY A 26 28.11 -8.57 2.26
N ALA A 27 27.09 -7.91 2.83
CA ALA A 27 27.27 -6.88 3.85
C ALA A 27 27.81 -7.47 5.17
N GLY A 28 28.55 -6.67 5.94
CA GLY A 28 29.13 -7.10 7.22
C GLY A 28 28.11 -7.22 8.35
N ALA A 29 28.55 -7.71 9.52
CA ALA A 29 27.71 -7.90 10.70
C ALA A 29 26.98 -6.64 11.18
N GLU A 30 27.52 -5.45 10.87
CA GLU A 30 26.99 -4.16 11.31
C GLU A 30 25.58 -3.84 10.80
N VAL A 31 25.13 -4.52 9.74
CA VAL A 31 23.78 -4.33 9.17
C VAL A 31 22.77 -5.35 9.72
N PHE A 32 23.16 -6.21 10.66
CA PHE A 32 22.25 -7.17 11.26
C PHE A 32 21.61 -6.64 12.54
N VAL A 33 20.28 -6.74 12.62
CA VAL A 33 19.48 -6.39 13.79
C VAL A 33 18.80 -7.64 14.37
N GLU A 34 18.72 -7.73 15.70
CA GLU A 34 17.99 -8.82 16.37
C GLU A 34 16.48 -8.68 16.06
N THR A 35 15.85 -9.77 15.61
CA THR A 35 14.42 -9.86 15.29
C THR A 35 13.85 -11.15 15.93
N ASP A 36 12.53 -11.24 16.07
CA ASP A 36 11.85 -12.50 16.41
C ASP A 36 11.65 -13.42 15.17
N GLY A 37 12.10 -12.97 14.01
CA GLY A 37 11.95 -13.63 12.72
C GLY A 37 10.65 -13.29 12.01
N SER A 38 9.96 -12.25 12.46
CA SER A 38 9.25 -11.38 11.56
C SER A 38 10.24 -10.88 10.50
N LEU A 39 9.97 -11.22 9.25
CA LEU A 39 10.53 -10.46 8.15
C LEU A 39 9.92 -9.07 8.28
N ASP A 40 10.54 -8.15 9.03
CA ASP A 40 10.08 -6.75 9.08
C ASP A 40 10.41 -6.04 7.75
N GLY A 41 10.14 -6.67 6.61
CA GLY A 41 9.60 -5.89 5.52
C GLY A 41 8.13 -5.80 5.87
N ASP A 42 7.72 -4.76 6.59
CA ASP A 42 6.32 -4.53 6.90
C ASP A 42 5.54 -4.75 5.61
N ASN A 43 4.80 -5.84 5.60
CA ASN A 43 4.01 -6.22 4.45
C ASN A 43 3.00 -5.08 4.29
N LYS A 44 3.21 -4.23 3.28
CA LYS A 44 2.44 -3.00 3.16
C LYS A 44 1.01 -3.36 2.82
N ASN A 45 0.07 -2.71 3.47
CA ASN A 45 -1.31 -2.77 3.05
C ASN A 45 -1.48 -1.81 1.87
N TRP A 46 -2.00 -2.30 0.74
CA TRP A 46 -2.30 -1.50 -0.44
C TRP A 46 -3.80 -1.40 -0.60
N LEU A 47 -4.33 -0.18 -0.52
CA LEU A 47 -5.72 0.11 -0.79
C LEU A 47 -5.92 0.38 -2.28
N CYS A 48 -6.70 -0.48 -2.93
CA CYS A 48 -7.21 -0.20 -4.27
C CYS A 48 -8.25 0.94 -4.21
N LEU A 49 -7.97 2.07 -4.85
CA LEU A 49 -8.90 3.20 -4.97
C LEU A 49 -10.12 2.88 -5.85
N PHE A 50 -10.02 1.85 -6.71
CA PHE A 50 -11.10 1.47 -7.62
C PHE A 50 -12.20 0.67 -6.91
N CYS A 51 -11.87 -0.49 -6.33
CA CYS A 51 -12.81 -1.38 -5.66
C CYS A 51 -12.78 -1.28 -4.14
N GLY A 52 -11.64 -0.87 -3.58
CA GLY A 52 -11.47 -0.78 -2.14
C GLY A 52 -10.89 -1.96 -1.43
N PHE A 53 -10.48 -2.97 -2.18
CA PHE A 53 -9.75 -4.08 -1.62
C PHE A 53 -8.45 -3.59 -0.97
N ILE A 54 -8.20 -4.09 0.22
CA ILE A 54 -6.93 -3.92 0.92
C ILE A 54 -6.17 -5.22 0.72
N TYR A 55 -4.97 -5.11 0.17
CA TYR A 55 -4.12 -6.24 -0.16
C TYR A 55 -2.76 -6.09 0.52
N GLU A 56 -2.31 -7.14 1.18
CA GLU A 56 -1.02 -7.16 1.86
C GLU A 56 0.07 -7.64 0.89
N ALA A 57 1.04 -6.76 0.59
CA ALA A 57 2.21 -7.10 -0.21
C ALA A 57 3.38 -6.15 0.01
N GLU A 58 4.59 -6.68 -0.15
CA GLU A 58 5.85 -5.92 -0.08
C GLU A 58 5.90 -4.76 -1.09
N THR A 59 5.39 -4.97 -2.31
CA THR A 59 5.43 -3.98 -3.40
C THR A 59 4.04 -3.61 -3.89
N MET A 60 3.88 -2.37 -4.35
CA MET A 60 2.65 -1.88 -4.96
C MET A 60 2.23 -2.78 -6.13
N PRO A 61 1.00 -3.31 -6.14
CA PRO A 61 0.55 -4.17 -7.22
C PRO A 61 0.32 -3.37 -8.52
N GLU A 62 0.59 -3.99 -9.67
CA GLU A 62 0.26 -3.40 -10.99
C GLU A 62 -1.22 -3.57 -11.37
N MET A 63 -1.89 -4.55 -10.75
CA MET A 63 -3.27 -4.93 -10.98
C MET A 63 -3.94 -5.29 -9.67
N CYS A 64 -5.19 -4.85 -9.50
CA CYS A 64 -5.96 -5.20 -8.31
C CYS A 64 -6.42 -6.67 -8.41
N PRO A 65 -6.13 -7.54 -7.44
CA PRO A 65 -6.51 -8.95 -7.52
C PRO A 65 -8.03 -9.17 -7.45
N GLU A 66 -8.78 -8.25 -6.86
CA GLU A 66 -10.25 -8.38 -6.77
C GLU A 66 -10.99 -7.87 -8.00
N CYS A 67 -10.62 -6.67 -8.49
CA CYS A 67 -11.38 -6.02 -9.55
C CYS A 67 -10.64 -5.95 -10.90
N HIS A 68 -9.40 -6.42 -10.94
CA HIS A 68 -8.52 -6.42 -12.12
C HIS A 68 -8.27 -5.04 -12.74
N ALA A 69 -8.56 -3.96 -12.00
CA ALA A 69 -8.21 -2.62 -12.41
C ALA A 69 -6.67 -2.49 -12.49
N LYS A 70 -6.18 -1.83 -13.54
CA LYS A 70 -4.75 -1.62 -13.81
C LYS A 70 -4.42 -0.14 -13.68
N GLY A 71 -3.24 0.17 -13.17
CA GLY A 71 -2.70 1.53 -13.14
C GLY A 71 -1.84 1.79 -11.90
N HIS A 72 -0.71 2.46 -12.06
CA HIS A 72 0.18 2.78 -10.94
C HIS A 72 -0.40 3.82 -9.97
N ASN A 73 -1.49 4.49 -10.34
CA ASN A 73 -2.13 5.57 -9.57
C ASN A 73 -3.44 5.14 -8.89
N ILE A 74 -3.77 3.85 -8.89
CA ILE A 74 -5.00 3.34 -8.23
C ILE A 74 -4.71 2.62 -6.92
N PHE A 75 -3.46 2.58 -6.46
CA PHE A 75 -3.06 2.02 -5.18
C PHE A 75 -2.46 3.10 -4.31
N VAL A 76 -2.88 3.13 -3.05
CA VAL A 76 -2.23 3.93 -2.00
C VAL A 76 -1.84 2.99 -0.88
N GLU A 77 -0.76 3.31 -0.19
CA GLU A 77 -0.39 2.61 1.04
C GLU A 77 -1.48 2.89 2.10
N TYR A 78 -2.00 1.83 2.70
CA TYR A 78 -3.03 1.86 3.72
C TYR A 78 -2.38 1.75 5.09
N ASP A 79 -2.64 2.74 5.93
CA ASP A 79 -2.26 2.76 7.34
C ASP A 79 -3.55 2.72 8.17
N GLU A 80 -3.59 1.84 9.19
CA GLU A 80 -4.72 1.71 10.11
C GLU A 80 -5.03 3.00 10.89
N ASN A 81 -4.04 3.89 11.03
CA ASN A 81 -4.19 5.23 11.61
C ASN A 81 -4.90 6.23 10.69
N LYS A 82 -5.17 5.86 9.42
CA LYS A 82 -5.89 6.66 8.40
C LYS A 82 -5.26 8.02 8.05
N ASP A 83 -4.12 8.38 8.63
CA ASP A 83 -3.44 9.66 8.37
C ASP A 83 -3.20 9.93 6.87
N GLN A 84 -2.92 8.89 6.07
CA GLN A 84 -2.73 9.03 4.62
C GLN A 84 -4.04 9.22 3.83
N LEU A 85 -5.17 8.69 4.33
CA LEU A 85 -6.50 8.93 3.77
C LEU A 85 -7.01 10.33 4.12
N ASP A 86 -6.62 10.87 5.27
CA ASP A 86 -6.95 12.23 5.70
C ASP A 86 -6.02 13.27 5.03
N ALA A 87 -4.75 12.91 4.77
CA ALA A 87 -3.81 13.72 3.98
C ALA A 87 -4.16 13.77 2.48
N ALA A 88 -4.78 12.72 1.92
CA ALA A 88 -5.24 12.68 0.53
C ALA A 88 -6.39 13.65 0.21
N GLY A 89 -6.94 14.33 1.22
CA GLY A 89 -8.01 15.29 1.05
C GLY A 89 -9.33 14.67 0.55
N ASN A 90 -10.18 15.52 -0.01
CA ASN A 90 -11.46 15.10 -0.57
C ASN A 90 -11.25 14.41 -1.93
N MET A 91 -11.65 13.14 -1.99
CA MET A 91 -11.60 12.35 -3.21
C MET A 91 -13.00 12.09 -3.75
N PHE A 92 -13.14 12.17 -5.07
CA PHE A 92 -14.38 11.92 -5.80
C PHE A 92 -14.14 10.89 -6.89
N ARG A 93 -14.95 9.84 -6.91
CA ARG A 93 -14.94 8.83 -7.98
C ARG A 93 -16.11 9.08 -8.92
N CYS A 94 -15.85 9.22 -10.21
CA CYS A 94 -16.90 9.33 -11.22
C CYS A 94 -17.72 8.04 -11.24
N ASN A 95 -19.05 8.13 -11.13
CA ASN A 95 -19.94 6.97 -11.16
C ASN A 95 -19.97 6.30 -12.54
N SER A 96 -19.69 7.04 -13.61
CA SER A 96 -19.76 6.54 -14.99
C SER A 96 -18.47 5.85 -15.42
N CYS A 97 -17.32 6.52 -15.30
CA CYS A 97 -16.03 6.00 -15.81
C CYS A 97 -15.04 5.59 -14.71
N ARG A 98 -15.39 5.78 -13.44
CA ARG A 98 -14.56 5.43 -12.27
C ARG A 98 -13.24 6.19 -12.12
N LEU A 99 -13.00 7.23 -12.92
CA LEU A 99 -11.91 8.17 -12.67
C LEU A 99 -12.00 8.70 -11.23
N VAL A 100 -10.90 8.62 -10.50
CA VAL A 100 -10.75 9.23 -9.18
C VAL A 100 -10.07 10.58 -9.35
N THR A 101 -10.66 11.61 -8.78
CA THR A 101 -10.13 12.98 -8.78
C THR A 101 -10.02 13.49 -7.35
N PHE A 102 -9.04 14.36 -7.12
CA PHE A 102 -8.83 15.05 -5.85
C PHE A 102 -9.34 16.49 -6.00
N ALA A 103 -10.27 16.90 -5.14
CA ALA A 103 -10.87 18.24 -5.18
C ALA A 103 -11.53 18.55 -3.83
N ASP A 104 -11.52 19.81 -3.38
CA ASP A 104 -12.13 20.21 -2.11
C ASP A 104 -13.66 20.02 -2.09
N GLU A 105 -14.29 20.10 -3.25
CA GLU A 105 -15.73 19.88 -3.46
C GLU A 105 -15.98 19.05 -4.72
N ASN A 106 -17.25 18.68 -4.96
CA ASN A 106 -17.61 17.85 -6.11
C ASN A 106 -17.20 18.55 -7.42
N PRO A 107 -16.40 17.91 -8.30
CA PRO A 107 -15.84 18.54 -9.51
C PRO A 107 -16.88 19.03 -10.53
N GLY A 108 -18.15 18.63 -10.41
CA GLY A 108 -19.23 19.04 -11.31
C GLY A 108 -19.24 18.31 -12.65
N GLU A 109 -18.10 18.20 -13.35
CA GLU A 109 -17.95 17.47 -14.61
C GLU A 109 -16.67 16.62 -14.63
N CYS A 110 -16.79 15.37 -15.06
CA CYS A 110 -15.66 14.45 -15.14
C CYS A 110 -14.78 14.73 -16.37
N PRO A 111 -13.49 15.04 -16.19
CA PRO A 111 -12.61 15.39 -17.31
C PRO A 111 -12.34 14.23 -18.28
N ALA A 112 -12.59 12.98 -17.86
CA ALA A 112 -12.41 11.81 -18.72
C ALA A 112 -13.65 11.46 -19.56
N CYS A 113 -14.87 11.80 -19.11
CA CYS A 113 -16.09 11.32 -19.77
C CYS A 113 -17.25 12.32 -19.83
N GLY A 114 -17.11 13.52 -19.27
CA GLY A 114 -18.17 14.55 -19.23
C GLY A 114 -19.32 14.26 -18.27
N ALA A 115 -19.28 13.15 -17.51
CA ALA A 115 -20.34 12.83 -16.56
C ALA A 115 -20.25 13.71 -15.31
N SER A 116 -21.40 14.15 -14.78
CA SER A 116 -21.48 14.98 -13.57
C SER A 116 -21.71 14.21 -12.27
N ALA A 117 -21.92 12.90 -12.38
CA ALA A 117 -22.21 12.05 -11.23
C ALA A 117 -20.90 11.55 -10.59
N PHE A 118 -20.64 12.00 -9.37
CA PHE A 118 -19.54 11.53 -8.52
C PHE A 118 -20.05 10.91 -7.22
N ILE A 119 -19.24 10.04 -6.63
CA ILE A 119 -19.41 9.58 -5.26
C ILE A 119 -18.18 9.97 -4.45
N SER A 120 -18.39 10.53 -3.26
CA SER A 120 -17.29 10.93 -2.37
C SER A 120 -16.64 9.71 -1.72
N LYS A 121 -15.40 9.90 -1.22
CA LYS A 121 -14.63 8.90 -0.47
C LYS A 121 -15.49 8.15 0.52
N ASP A 122 -16.05 8.88 1.47
CA ASP A 122 -16.80 8.31 2.58
C ASP A 122 -18.03 7.54 2.10
N GLU A 123 -18.72 8.05 1.09
CA GLU A 123 -19.92 7.41 0.55
C GLU A 123 -19.61 6.12 -0.21
N TRP A 124 -18.50 6.05 -0.97
CA TRP A 124 -18.13 4.78 -1.61
C TRP A 124 -17.51 3.79 -0.63
N LEU A 125 -16.83 4.27 0.44
CA LEU A 125 -16.29 3.42 1.51
C LEU A 125 -17.42 2.74 2.28
N LYS A 126 -18.50 3.46 2.61
CA LYS A 126 -19.69 2.91 3.29
C LYS A 126 -20.40 1.84 2.46
N LYS A 127 -20.32 1.92 1.13
CA LYS A 127 -20.94 0.95 0.21
C LYS A 127 -20.12 -0.33 0.00
N ARG A 128 -19.04 -0.53 0.75
CA ARG A 128 -18.19 -1.75 0.72
C ARG A 128 -18.69 -2.89 1.62
N GLY A 129 -19.92 -2.78 2.13
CA GLY A 129 -20.60 -3.84 2.89
C GLY A 129 -21.30 -4.84 2.00
#